data_AF-A0A674IXA8-F1
#
_entry.id   AF-A0A674IXA8-F1
#
_cell.length_a   1.000
_cell.length_b   1.000
_cell.length_c   1.000
_cell.angle_alpha   90.00
_cell.angle_beta   90.00
_cell.angle_gamma   90.00
#
_symmetry.space_group_name_H-M   'P 1'
#
loop_
_entity.id
_entity.type
_entity.pdbx_description
1 polymer ?
#
loop_
_entity_poly.entity_id
_entity_poly.type
_entity_poly.pdbx_seq_one_letter_code
_entity_poly.pdbx_strand_id
1 'polypeptide(L)'
;MRSWATLISDVSFSTVCSSVQIPTLIEELISVEIWKHKVFPVLCQLKDFKPKSTFPIYLVLHHEASIVNLLETVFFHKEICESAEDTILDLIDYSYRKLTLLAAWSTNGEFPDLGTLVMDQNPIELQKQAEMMEFKISLRALSVLRFITDQVDSLPLSALTRMLNTHNVPCLLVELLEHCPWSRREAGKLKKFENGVWHVVPPEDHVRMTKLDGQVWIALYNLLLSPECQRKYNLDGFNKSQLLKVQRCIACTYTQHGA
;
A
#
# COMPACT_ATOMS: atom_id res chain seq x y z
N MET A 1 -34.36 -8.55 4.67
CA MET A 1 -34.32 -7.69 5.89
C MET A 1 -32.88 -7.30 6.12
N ARG A 2 -32.50 -6.05 5.86
CA ARG A 2 -31.16 -5.56 6.21
C ARG A 2 -31.07 -5.54 7.75
N SER A 3 -30.01 -6.12 8.32
CA SER A 3 -29.80 -6.15 9.77
C SER A 3 -29.71 -4.71 10.29
N TRP A 4 -30.30 -4.42 11.45
CA TRP A 4 -30.20 -3.12 12.12
C TRP A 4 -28.75 -2.68 12.34
N ALA A 5 -27.81 -3.63 12.44
CA ALA A 5 -26.37 -3.36 12.50
C ALA A 5 -25.83 -2.71 11.21
N THR A 6 -26.29 -3.18 10.04
CA THR A 6 -25.94 -2.60 8.72
C THR A 6 -26.50 -1.19 8.54
N LEU A 7 -27.72 -0.93 9.01
CA LEU A 7 -28.31 0.41 8.94
C LEU A 7 -27.60 1.42 9.84
N ILE A 8 -27.16 0.99 11.03
CA ILE A 8 -26.39 1.85 11.94
C ILE A 8 -24.97 2.09 11.41
N SER A 9 -24.31 1.08 10.80
CA SER A 9 -23.01 1.28 10.16
C SER A 9 -23.11 2.22 8.96
N ASP A 10 -24.13 2.07 8.11
CA ASP A 10 -24.32 2.89 6.92
C ASP A 10 -24.62 4.36 7.29
N VAL A 11 -25.44 4.60 8.33
CA VAL A 11 -25.75 5.96 8.82
C VAL A 11 -24.54 6.60 9.49
N SER A 12 -23.76 5.84 10.26
CA SER A 12 -22.53 6.35 10.89
C SER A 12 -21.46 6.68 9.83
N PHE A 13 -21.34 5.85 8.80
CA PHE A 13 -20.42 6.04 7.68
C PHE A 13 -20.80 7.25 6.81
N SER A 14 -22.08 7.37 6.43
CA SER A 14 -22.62 8.53 5.73
C SER A 14 -22.43 9.84 6.52
N THR A 15 -22.54 9.79 7.85
CA THR A 15 -22.32 10.94 8.74
C THR A 15 -20.84 11.33 8.86
N VAL A 16 -19.93 10.35 8.91
CA VAL A 16 -18.47 10.61 8.90
C VAL A 16 -18.04 11.20 7.55
N CYS A 17 -18.51 10.65 6.43
CA CYS A 17 -18.22 11.15 5.08
C CYS A 17 -18.81 12.53 4.79
N SER A 18 -19.89 12.92 5.46
CA SER A 18 -20.42 14.28 5.39
C SER A 18 -19.65 15.28 6.27
N SER A 19 -18.81 14.81 7.20
CA SER A 19 -17.97 15.64 8.06
C SER A 19 -16.50 15.75 7.63
N VAL A 20 -15.96 14.73 6.94
CA VAL A 20 -14.58 14.70 6.42
C VAL A 20 -14.62 14.80 4.91
N GLN A 21 -14.25 15.97 4.38
CA GLN A 21 -14.03 16.14 2.95
C GLN A 21 -12.85 15.27 2.53
N ILE A 22 -13.11 14.20 1.75
CA ILE A 22 -12.08 13.29 1.22
C ILE A 22 -10.94 14.05 0.51
N PRO A 23 -11.21 15.09 -0.29
CA PRO A 23 -10.17 15.93 -0.86
C PRO A 23 -9.21 16.51 0.20
N THR A 24 -9.74 17.10 1.26
CA THR A 24 -8.94 17.66 2.36
C THR A 24 -8.07 16.60 3.05
N LEU A 25 -8.62 15.40 3.25
CA LEU A 25 -7.86 14.29 3.84
C LEU A 25 -6.69 13.85 2.95
N ILE A 26 -6.88 13.87 1.62
CA ILE A 26 -5.82 13.57 0.65
C ILE A 26 -4.78 14.71 0.64
N GLU A 27 -5.19 15.98 0.66
CA GLU A 27 -4.27 17.11 0.74
C GLU A 27 -3.41 17.08 2.01
N GLU A 28 -4.00 16.73 3.15
CA GLU A 28 -3.28 16.51 4.41
C GLU A 28 -2.30 15.34 4.28
N LEU A 29 -2.70 14.23 3.66
CA LEU A 29 -1.82 13.09 3.41
C LEU A 29 -0.57 13.49 2.63
N ILE A 30 -0.76 14.21 1.51
CA ILE A 30 0.33 14.66 0.65
C ILE A 30 1.23 15.66 1.40
N SER A 31 0.64 16.55 2.19
CA SER A 31 1.39 17.51 3.02
C SER A 31 2.30 16.80 4.02
N VAL A 32 1.79 15.76 4.69
CA VAL A 32 2.59 14.94 5.63
C VAL A 32 3.66 14.13 4.89
N GLU A 33 3.35 13.56 3.73
CA GLU A 33 4.32 12.84 2.89
C GLU A 33 5.50 13.74 2.50
N ILE A 34 5.20 14.97 2.04
CA ILE A 34 6.20 15.97 1.65
C ILE A 34 7.04 16.37 2.86
N TRP A 35 6.40 16.63 4.00
CA TRP A 35 7.12 16.97 5.23
C TRP A 35 8.09 15.84 5.62
N LYS A 36 7.65 14.58 5.57
CA LYS A 36 8.50 13.43 5.86
C LYS A 36 9.65 13.27 4.87
N HIS A 37 9.45 13.58 3.59
CA HIS A 37 10.52 13.47 2.60
C HIS A 37 11.52 14.63 2.65
N LYS A 38 11.07 15.85 2.98
CA LYS A 38 11.89 17.06 2.85
C LYS A 38 12.40 17.58 4.19
N VAL A 39 11.63 17.45 5.26
CA VAL A 39 11.93 18.06 6.57
C VAL A 39 12.53 17.03 7.51
N PHE A 40 11.96 15.84 7.61
CA PHE A 40 12.43 14.82 8.56
C PHE A 40 13.92 14.45 8.38
N PRO A 41 14.46 14.21 7.17
CA PRO A 41 15.88 13.88 7.00
C PRO A 41 16.80 15.02 7.44
N VAL A 42 16.39 16.27 7.21
CA VAL A 42 17.13 17.45 7.65
C VAL A 42 17.14 17.51 9.17
N LEU A 43 16.00 17.29 9.84
CA LEU A 43 15.92 17.24 11.31
C LEU A 43 16.85 16.16 11.91
N CYS A 44 16.94 14.99 11.27
CA CYS A 44 17.82 13.91 11.70
C CYS A 44 19.33 14.21 11.52
N GLN A 45 19.69 15.08 10.56
CA GLN A 45 21.09 15.43 10.26
C GLN A 45 21.62 16.60 11.12
N LEU A 46 20.73 17.39 11.73
CA LEU A 46 21.12 18.52 12.56
C LEU A 46 21.76 18.06 13.88
N LYS A 47 23.08 18.20 14.00
CA LYS A 47 23.84 17.84 15.22
C LYS A 47 23.43 18.64 16.47
N ASP A 48 22.93 19.86 16.27
CA ASP A 48 22.50 20.77 17.33
C ASP A 48 21.01 20.61 17.70
N PHE A 49 20.27 19.78 16.94
CA PHE A 49 18.87 19.53 17.19
C PHE A 49 18.69 18.48 18.28
N LYS A 50 18.62 18.96 19.52
CA LYS A 50 18.30 18.16 20.71
C LYS A 50 16.93 18.58 21.25
N PRO A 51 15.83 18.12 20.63
CA PRO A 51 14.50 18.49 21.09
C PRO A 51 14.30 17.97 22.52
N LYS A 52 13.65 18.77 23.38
CA LYS A 52 13.29 18.35 24.75
C LYS A 52 12.34 17.14 24.76
N SER A 53 11.64 16.91 23.66
CA SER A 53 10.78 15.74 23.43
C SER A 53 10.74 15.42 21.94
N THR A 54 10.89 14.14 21.58
CA THR A 54 10.70 13.63 20.21
C THR A 54 9.23 13.40 19.86
N PHE A 55 8.32 13.59 20.83
CA PHE A 55 6.88 13.37 20.66
C PHE A 55 6.24 14.13 19.47
N PRO A 56 6.55 15.41 19.21
CA PRO A 56 5.95 16.11 18.07
C PRO A 56 6.35 15.49 16.72
N ILE A 57 7.58 14.99 16.59
CA ILE A 57 8.06 14.32 15.37
C ILE A 57 7.33 12.99 15.21
N TYR A 58 7.22 12.23 16.30
CA TYR A 58 6.49 10.97 16.34
C TYR A 58 5.00 11.16 15.96
N LEU A 59 4.37 12.24 16.42
CA LEU A 59 2.99 12.56 16.10
C LEU A 59 2.80 12.76 14.60
N VAL A 60 3.70 13.49 13.93
CA VAL A 60 3.63 13.71 12.47
C VAL A 60 3.86 12.40 11.71
N LEU A 61 4.80 11.56 12.14
CA LEU A 61 5.01 10.24 11.53
C LEU A 61 3.74 9.36 11.63
N HIS A 62 3.13 9.32 12.81
CA HIS A 62 1.88 8.58 13.05
C HIS A 62 0.66 9.16 12.35
N HIS A 63 0.67 10.45 12.07
CA HIS A 63 -0.44 11.13 11.41
C HIS A 63 -0.65 10.55 10.00
N GLU A 64 0.42 10.34 9.22
CA GLU A 64 0.33 9.69 7.90
C GLU A 64 -0.31 8.29 8.02
N ALA A 65 0.18 7.48 8.96
CA ALA A 65 -0.35 6.13 9.17
C ALA A 65 -1.83 6.12 9.55
N SER A 66 -2.28 7.17 10.24
CA SER A 66 -3.68 7.34 10.66
C SER A 66 -4.56 7.75 9.49
N ILE A 67 -4.10 8.71 8.68
CA ILE A 67 -4.81 9.16 7.47
C ILE A 67 -4.94 8.00 6.47
N VAL A 68 -3.87 7.28 6.17
CA VAL A 68 -3.91 6.15 5.23
C VAL A 68 -4.81 5.02 5.73
N ASN A 69 -4.83 4.76 7.04
CA ASN A 69 -5.75 3.77 7.63
C ASN A 69 -7.22 4.19 7.50
N LEU A 70 -7.49 5.49 7.68
CA LEU A 70 -8.82 6.04 7.47
C LEU A 70 -9.22 5.94 5.99
N LEU A 71 -8.32 6.32 5.08
CA LEU A 71 -8.52 6.18 3.63
C LEU A 71 -8.77 4.73 3.22
N GLU A 72 -7.98 3.77 3.71
CA GLU A 72 -8.19 2.34 3.51
C GLU A 72 -9.60 1.91 3.96
N THR A 73 -10.06 2.41 5.10
CA THR A 73 -11.39 2.07 5.65
C THR A 73 -12.52 2.70 4.83
N VAL A 74 -12.39 3.96 4.39
CA VAL A 74 -13.47 4.64 3.66
C VAL A 74 -13.52 4.24 2.18
N PHE A 75 -12.38 4.04 1.53
CA PHE A 75 -12.32 3.60 0.12
C PHE A 75 -12.76 2.15 -0.09
N PHE A 76 -12.91 1.37 0.98
CA PHE A 76 -13.59 0.08 0.92
C PHE A 76 -15.02 0.21 0.36
N HIS A 77 -15.67 1.37 0.56
CA HIS A 77 -17.01 1.65 0.06
C HIS A 77 -16.95 2.37 -1.29
N LYS A 78 -17.63 1.81 -2.30
CA LYS A 78 -17.58 2.27 -3.69
C LYS A 78 -17.93 3.76 -3.87
N GLU A 79 -18.93 4.22 -3.12
CA GLU A 79 -19.52 5.56 -3.18
C GLU A 79 -18.50 6.68 -2.85
N ILE A 80 -17.45 6.36 -2.11
CA ILE A 80 -16.44 7.32 -1.67
C ILE A 80 -15.43 7.66 -2.76
N CYS A 81 -15.23 6.75 -3.72
CA CYS A 81 -14.30 6.97 -4.81
C CYS A 81 -14.72 8.15 -5.70
N GLU A 82 -16.02 8.31 -5.93
CA GLU A 82 -16.59 9.44 -6.68
C GLU A 82 -16.44 10.77 -5.92
N SER A 83 -16.46 10.72 -4.59
CA SER A 83 -16.30 11.90 -3.71
C SER A 83 -14.85 12.43 -3.65
N ALA A 84 -13.89 11.68 -4.18
CA ALA A 84 -12.48 12.10 -4.23
C ALA A 84 -12.17 13.05 -5.40
N GLU A 85 -13.08 13.20 -6.36
CA GLU A 85 -12.98 14.12 -7.50
C GLU A 85 -11.57 14.07 -8.15
N ASP A 86 -10.91 15.23 -8.33
CA ASP A 86 -9.58 15.32 -8.95
C ASP A 86 -8.44 14.88 -8.02
N THR A 87 -8.65 14.92 -6.70
CA THR A 87 -7.63 14.50 -5.70
C THR A 87 -7.35 13.01 -5.71
N ILE A 88 -8.18 12.21 -6.40
CA ILE A 88 -7.91 10.79 -6.65
C ILE A 88 -6.58 10.58 -7.38
N LEU A 89 -6.17 11.53 -8.24
CA LEU A 89 -4.90 11.47 -8.97
C LEU A 89 -3.71 11.56 -8.01
N ASP A 90 -3.81 12.42 -7.00
CA ASP A 90 -2.78 12.56 -5.98
C ASP A 90 -2.68 11.30 -5.11
N LEU A 91 -3.82 10.67 -4.81
CA LEU A 91 -3.86 9.40 -4.08
C LEU A 91 -3.28 8.23 -4.90
N ILE A 92 -3.50 8.20 -6.21
CA ILE A 92 -2.86 7.24 -7.13
C ILE A 92 -1.35 7.45 -7.14
N ASP A 93 -0.89 8.70 -7.28
CA ASP A 93 0.52 9.06 -7.30
C ASP A 93 1.21 8.72 -5.96
N TYR A 94 0.55 9.02 -4.84
CA TYR A 94 0.96 8.64 -3.50
C TYR A 94 1.14 7.12 -3.39
N SER A 95 0.10 6.37 -3.77
CA SER A 95 0.12 4.91 -3.68
C SER A 95 1.22 4.33 -4.55
N TYR A 96 1.41 4.84 -5.77
CA TYR A 96 2.50 4.43 -6.65
C TYR A 96 3.88 4.64 -6.02
N ARG A 97 4.14 5.80 -5.40
CA ARG A 97 5.42 6.06 -4.70
C ARG A 97 5.66 5.08 -3.57
N LYS A 98 4.65 4.80 -2.75
CA LYS A 98 4.75 3.84 -1.64
C LYS A 98 4.97 2.40 -2.12
N LEU A 99 4.29 1.99 -3.17
CA LEU A 99 4.49 0.66 -3.77
C LEU A 99 5.86 0.52 -4.45
N THR A 100 6.37 1.59 -5.06
CA THR A 100 7.73 1.61 -5.63
C THR A 100 8.77 1.46 -4.51
N LEU A 101 8.59 2.15 -3.39
CA LEU A 101 9.43 1.98 -2.20
C LEU A 101 9.35 0.54 -1.66
N LEU A 102 8.15 -0.02 -1.62
CA LEU A 102 7.93 -1.40 -1.19
C LEU A 102 8.64 -2.43 -2.09
N ALA A 103 8.61 -2.22 -3.41
CA ALA A 103 9.36 -3.03 -4.37
C ALA A 103 10.88 -2.89 -4.15
N ALA A 104 11.37 -1.67 -3.91
CA ALA A 104 12.79 -1.42 -3.66
C ALA A 104 13.33 -2.16 -2.42
N TRP A 105 12.57 -2.20 -1.31
CA TRP A 105 12.96 -2.98 -0.13
C TRP A 105 13.12 -4.47 -0.45
N SER A 106 12.26 -5.00 -1.30
CA SER A 106 12.32 -6.40 -1.71
C SER A 106 13.60 -6.73 -2.50
N THR A 107 14.07 -5.79 -3.32
CA THR A 107 15.32 -5.96 -4.09
C THR A 107 16.58 -5.85 -3.26
N ASN A 108 16.58 -4.99 -2.23
CA ASN A 108 17.75 -4.76 -1.39
C ASN A 108 17.91 -5.80 -0.27
N GLY A 109 16.87 -6.59 0.02
CA GLY A 109 16.87 -7.57 1.12
C GLY A 109 16.93 -6.95 2.52
N GLU A 110 16.87 -5.62 2.61
CA GLU A 110 16.86 -4.84 3.83
C GLU A 110 15.41 -4.67 4.30
N PHE A 111 14.96 -5.58 5.16
CA PHE A 111 13.70 -5.40 5.86
C PHE A 111 13.97 -4.83 7.25
N PRO A 112 13.16 -3.87 7.73
CA PRO A 112 13.28 -3.37 9.09
C PRO A 112 13.14 -4.55 10.06
N ASP A 113 14.15 -4.73 10.92
CA ASP A 113 14.13 -5.80 11.92
C ASP A 113 13.10 -5.46 13.01
N LEU A 114 12.27 -6.45 13.38
CA LEU A 114 11.14 -6.29 14.30
C LEU A 114 11.57 -6.47 15.78
N GLY A 115 12.88 -6.49 16.05
CA GLY A 115 13.45 -6.72 17.37
C GLY A 115 13.05 -5.62 18.35
N THR A 116 12.13 -5.94 19.26
CA THR A 116 11.75 -5.21 20.50
C THR A 116 11.96 -3.70 20.43
N LEU A 117 10.94 -3.01 19.94
CA LEU A 117 10.79 -1.55 20.03
C LEU A 117 10.79 -1.13 21.50
N VAL A 118 11.97 -0.87 22.06
CA VAL A 118 12.10 -0.14 23.32
C VAL A 118 11.95 1.32 22.94
N MET A 119 11.05 2.05 23.62
CA MET A 119 10.96 3.51 23.50
C MET A 119 12.22 4.15 24.09
N ASP A 120 13.31 4.11 23.34
CA ASP A 120 14.55 4.77 23.69
C ASP A 120 14.66 6.05 22.88
N GLN A 121 15.05 7.17 23.51
CA GLN A 121 15.09 8.50 22.90
C GLN A 121 16.27 8.69 21.92
N ASN A 122 16.82 7.58 21.40
CA ASN A 122 17.98 7.60 20.52
C ASN A 122 17.53 7.89 19.07
N PRO A 123 18.14 8.86 18.36
CA PRO A 123 17.80 9.17 16.96
C PRO A 123 17.88 7.96 16.01
N ILE A 124 18.72 6.96 16.31
CA ILE A 124 18.82 5.72 15.53
C ILE A 124 17.55 4.84 15.68
N GLU A 125 16.95 4.80 16.87
CA GLU A 125 15.73 4.02 17.13
C GLU A 125 14.51 4.68 16.48
N LEU A 126 14.46 6.02 16.50
CA LEU A 126 13.42 6.79 15.81
C LEU A 126 13.42 6.51 14.29
N GLN A 127 14.61 6.39 13.69
CA GLN A 127 14.76 6.08 12.26
C GLN A 127 14.21 4.68 11.93
N LYS A 128 14.55 3.67 12.74
CA LYS A 128 14.02 2.30 12.57
C LYS A 128 12.50 2.24 12.74
N GLN A 129 11.96 2.98 13.70
CA GLN A 129 10.52 3.10 13.91
C GLN A 129 9.83 3.76 12.71
N ALA A 130 10.43 4.81 12.16
CA ALA A 130 9.92 5.47 10.95
C ALA A 130 9.91 4.51 9.75
N GLU A 131 10.97 3.73 9.54
CA GLU A 131 11.05 2.72 8.47
C GLU A 131 10.03 1.61 8.63
N MET A 132 9.84 1.10 9.85
CA MET A 132 8.80 0.11 10.15
C MET A 132 7.40 0.65 9.87
N MET A 133 7.16 1.91 10.22
CA MET A 133 5.89 2.56 9.97
C MET A 133 5.67 2.79 8.48
N GLU A 134 6.72 3.18 7.75
CA GLU A 134 6.71 3.35 6.30
C GLU A 134 6.34 2.05 5.59
N PHE A 135 6.85 0.91 6.08
CA PHE A 135 6.47 -0.41 5.57
C PHE A 135 4.98 -0.67 5.73
N LYS A 136 4.43 -0.44 6.93
CA LYS A 136 2.98 -0.62 7.19
C LYS A 136 2.12 0.34 6.37
N ILE A 137 2.55 1.60 6.23
CA ILE A 137 1.90 2.60 5.39
C ILE A 137 1.86 2.12 3.93
N SER A 138 2.97 1.58 3.43
CA SER A 138 3.06 1.10 2.05
C SER A 138 2.15 -0.10 1.78
N LEU A 139 2.00 -1.00 2.75
CA LEU A 139 1.02 -2.10 2.65
C LEU A 139 -0.42 -1.60 2.65
N ARG A 140 -0.76 -0.57 3.44
CA ARG A 140 -2.10 0.04 3.37
C ARG A 140 -2.34 0.81 2.08
N ALA A 141 -1.30 1.45 1.54
CA ALA A 141 -1.36 2.09 0.22
C ALA A 141 -1.66 1.08 -0.90
N LEU A 142 -1.19 -0.18 -0.77
CA LEU A 142 -1.60 -1.27 -1.65
C LEU A 142 -3.12 -1.52 -1.57
N SER A 143 -3.67 -1.62 -0.36
CA SER A 143 -5.11 -1.77 -0.15
C SER A 143 -5.89 -0.64 -0.81
N VAL A 144 -5.47 0.62 -0.56
CA VAL A 144 -6.09 1.82 -1.13
C VAL A 144 -6.05 1.77 -2.65
N LEU A 145 -4.89 1.51 -3.26
CA LEU A 145 -4.78 1.41 -4.71
C LEU A 145 -5.68 0.30 -5.26
N ARG A 146 -5.73 -0.87 -4.61
CA ARG A 146 -6.63 -1.96 -4.99
C ARG A 146 -8.09 -1.52 -4.96
N PHE A 147 -8.52 -0.75 -3.95
CA PHE A 147 -9.88 -0.21 -3.89
C PHE A 147 -10.16 0.80 -5.02
N ILE A 148 -9.18 1.62 -5.39
CA ILE A 148 -9.29 2.49 -6.57
C ILE A 148 -9.48 1.65 -7.83
N THR A 149 -8.72 0.56 -8.00
CA THR A 149 -8.87 -0.33 -9.16
C THR A 149 -10.21 -1.05 -9.23
N ASP A 150 -10.90 -1.28 -8.11
CA ASP A 150 -12.24 -1.89 -8.09
C ASP A 150 -13.31 -0.99 -8.73
N GLN A 151 -13.00 0.31 -8.95
CA GLN A 151 -13.90 1.31 -9.51
C GLN A 151 -13.41 1.88 -10.85
N VAL A 152 -12.55 1.16 -11.58
CA VAL A 152 -12.00 1.62 -12.88
C VAL A 152 -13.06 2.13 -13.85
N ASP A 153 -14.29 1.60 -13.78
CA ASP A 153 -15.40 1.99 -14.66
C ASP A 153 -16.04 3.34 -14.31
N SER A 154 -15.95 3.79 -13.05
CA SER A 154 -16.47 5.10 -12.60
C SER A 154 -15.37 6.17 -12.45
N LEU A 155 -14.10 5.79 -12.60
CA LEU A 155 -12.98 6.72 -12.51
C LEU A 155 -12.89 7.63 -13.74
N PRO A 156 -12.39 8.88 -13.57
CA PRO A 156 -12.11 9.76 -14.69
C PRO A 156 -11.02 9.19 -15.59
N LEU A 157 -11.06 9.55 -16.88
CA LEU A 157 -10.12 9.10 -17.89
C LEU A 157 -8.65 9.40 -17.55
N SER A 158 -8.43 10.51 -16.83
CA SER A 158 -7.13 10.94 -16.31
C SER A 158 -6.55 9.92 -15.33
N ALA A 159 -7.37 9.36 -14.43
CA ALA A 159 -6.94 8.36 -13.45
C ALA A 159 -6.49 7.06 -14.12
N LEU A 160 -7.26 6.57 -15.10
CA LEU A 160 -6.87 5.40 -15.89
C LEU A 160 -5.55 5.64 -16.64
N THR A 161 -5.40 6.81 -17.26
CA THR A 161 -4.18 7.16 -18.00
C THR A 161 -2.98 7.27 -17.05
N ARG A 162 -3.18 7.82 -15.85
CA ARG A 162 -2.14 7.92 -14.82
C ARG A 162 -1.68 6.54 -14.35
N MET A 163 -2.61 5.63 -14.05
CA MET A 163 -2.28 4.27 -13.61
C MET A 163 -1.62 3.45 -14.73
N LEU A 164 -2.17 3.49 -15.94
CA LEU A 164 -1.77 2.57 -17.02
C LEU A 164 -0.56 3.07 -17.81
N ASN A 165 -0.52 4.36 -18.15
CA ASN A 165 0.45 4.89 -19.12
C ASN A 165 1.55 5.72 -18.46
N THR A 166 1.26 6.44 -17.38
CA THR A 166 2.29 7.21 -16.66
C THR A 166 3.08 6.32 -15.69
N HIS A 167 2.37 5.58 -14.82
CA HIS A 167 3.00 4.80 -13.76
C HIS A 167 3.18 3.32 -14.09
N ASN A 168 2.52 2.82 -15.14
CA ASN A 168 2.52 1.40 -15.51
C ASN A 168 2.29 0.48 -14.29
N VAL A 169 1.24 0.79 -13.53
CA VAL A 169 0.84 0.08 -12.31
C VAL A 169 0.78 -1.43 -12.54
N PRO A 170 0.29 -1.99 -13.67
CA PRO A 170 0.34 -3.43 -13.90
C PRO A 170 1.75 -4.01 -13.75
N CYS A 171 2.78 -3.39 -14.34
CA CYS A 171 4.16 -3.89 -14.21
C CYS A 171 4.69 -3.77 -12.78
N LEU A 172 4.35 -2.69 -12.05
CA LEU A 172 4.71 -2.55 -10.64
C LEU A 172 4.08 -3.65 -9.78
N LEU A 173 2.82 -4.00 -10.03
CA LEU A 173 2.13 -5.09 -9.34
C LEU A 173 2.76 -6.46 -9.66
N VAL A 174 3.23 -6.68 -10.90
CA VAL A 174 4.01 -7.89 -11.22
C VAL A 174 5.30 -7.97 -10.41
N GLU A 175 6.04 -6.86 -10.30
CA GLU A 175 7.28 -6.81 -9.53
C GLU A 175 7.04 -7.16 -8.05
N LEU A 176 5.95 -6.64 -7.47
CA LEU A 176 5.55 -6.97 -6.11
C LEU A 176 5.18 -8.45 -5.93
N LEU A 177 4.57 -9.10 -6.92
CA LEU A 177 4.28 -10.54 -6.90
C LEU A 177 5.52 -11.41 -7.07
N GLU A 178 6.51 -10.94 -7.82
CA GLU A 178 7.76 -11.70 -8.03
C GLU A 178 8.61 -11.70 -6.77
N HIS A 179 8.70 -10.55 -6.08
CA HIS A 179 9.57 -10.39 -4.94
C HIS A 179 8.89 -10.54 -3.57
N CYS A 180 7.54 -10.44 -3.51
CA CYS A 180 6.73 -10.59 -2.30
C CYS A 180 7.33 -9.89 -1.06
N PRO A 181 7.30 -8.56 -0.96
CA PRO A 181 7.95 -7.81 0.13
C PRO A 181 7.36 -8.10 1.54
N TRP A 182 6.23 -8.79 1.62
CA TRP A 182 5.66 -9.33 2.86
C TRP A 182 6.09 -10.78 3.16
N SER A 183 7.07 -11.32 2.45
CA SER A 183 7.64 -12.65 2.67
C SER A 183 9.16 -12.55 2.70
N ARG A 184 9.81 -13.11 3.73
CA ARG A 184 11.28 -13.09 3.85
C ARG A 184 11.81 -14.37 4.47
N ARG A 185 13.01 -14.80 4.08
CA ARG A 185 13.74 -15.88 4.75
C ARG A 185 14.75 -15.30 5.73
N GLU A 186 14.65 -15.71 6.99
CA GLU A 186 15.53 -15.25 8.05
C GLU A 186 16.02 -16.46 8.85
N ALA A 187 17.34 -16.63 8.98
CA ALA A 187 17.96 -17.79 9.62
C ALA A 187 17.41 -19.15 9.12
N GLY A 188 17.17 -19.26 7.80
CA GLY A 188 16.64 -20.47 7.16
C GLY A 188 15.13 -20.70 7.30
N LYS A 189 14.43 -19.89 8.12
CA LYS A 189 12.98 -19.96 8.32
C LYS A 189 12.27 -18.95 7.44
N LEU A 190 11.18 -19.37 6.78
CA LEU A 190 10.31 -18.46 6.04
C LEU A 190 9.41 -17.70 7.03
N LYS A 191 9.41 -16.38 6.95
CA LYS A 191 8.50 -15.50 7.67
C LYS A 191 7.58 -14.79 6.69
N LYS A 192 6.30 -14.65 7.04
CA LYS A 192 5.32 -13.84 6.30
C LYS A 192 4.76 -12.75 7.21
N PHE A 193 4.44 -11.60 6.64
CA PHE A 193 3.83 -10.49 7.36
C PHE A 193 2.31 -10.55 7.21
N GLU A 194 1.61 -10.82 8.32
CA GLU A 194 0.15 -10.85 8.36
C GLU A 194 -0.35 -10.22 9.65
N ASN A 195 -1.51 -9.56 9.58
CA ASN A 195 -2.15 -8.91 10.73
C ASN A 195 -1.21 -7.98 11.53
N GLY A 196 -0.29 -7.32 10.85
CA GLY A 196 0.63 -6.34 11.45
C GLY A 196 1.89 -6.94 12.08
N VAL A 197 2.10 -8.25 12.00
CA VAL A 197 3.25 -8.96 12.61
C VAL A 197 3.91 -9.93 11.65
N TRP A 198 5.23 -10.06 11.75
CA TRP A 198 5.99 -11.13 11.11
C TRP A 198 5.85 -12.40 11.91
N HIS A 199 5.45 -13.49 11.26
CA HIS A 199 5.38 -14.81 11.88
C HIS A 199 6.10 -15.84 11.02
N VAL A 200 6.65 -16.86 11.67
CA VAL A 200 7.30 -17.99 10.98
C VAL A 200 6.22 -18.90 10.42
N VAL A 201 6.37 -19.29 9.15
CA VAL A 201 5.41 -20.12 8.44
C VAL A 201 5.90 -21.57 8.39
N PRO A 202 5.07 -22.56 8.77
CA PRO A 202 5.42 -23.97 8.65
C PRO A 202 5.57 -24.37 7.17
N PRO A 203 6.39 -25.40 6.85
CA PRO A 203 6.64 -25.82 5.46
C PRO A 203 5.37 -26.03 4.62
N GLU A 204 4.30 -26.51 5.24
CA GLU A 204 3.00 -26.80 4.61
C GLU A 204 2.31 -25.53 4.07
N ASP A 205 2.52 -24.39 4.72
CA ASP A 205 1.91 -23.10 4.36
C ASP A 205 2.85 -22.20 3.53
N HIS A 206 4.03 -22.71 3.11
CA HIS A 206 5.00 -21.89 2.36
C HIS A 206 4.41 -21.37 1.04
N VAL A 207 3.60 -22.17 0.37
CA VAL A 207 2.95 -21.84 -0.92
C VAL A 207 1.60 -21.13 -0.74
N ARG A 208 1.05 -21.13 0.49
CA ARG A 208 -0.24 -20.51 0.77
C ARG A 208 -0.19 -19.01 0.46
N MET A 209 -1.13 -18.58 -0.37
CA MET A 209 -1.29 -17.18 -0.74
C MET A 209 -1.75 -16.35 0.47
N THR A 210 -1.10 -15.22 0.70
CA THR A 210 -1.47 -14.26 1.75
C THR A 210 -2.60 -13.35 1.27
N LYS A 211 -3.20 -12.60 2.20
CA LYS A 211 -4.17 -11.55 1.86
C LYS A 211 -3.57 -10.47 0.94
N LEU A 212 -2.30 -10.13 1.15
CA LEU A 212 -1.59 -9.12 0.38
C LEU A 212 -1.37 -9.58 -1.06
N ASP A 213 -0.96 -10.84 -1.25
CA ASP A 213 -0.89 -11.44 -2.59
C ASP A 213 -2.26 -11.33 -3.30
N GLY A 214 -3.34 -11.68 -2.59
CA GLY A 214 -4.71 -11.56 -3.10
C GLY A 214 -5.08 -10.13 -3.53
N GLN A 215 -4.66 -9.10 -2.77
CA GLN A 215 -4.89 -7.71 -3.17
C GLN A 215 -4.18 -7.35 -4.48
N VAL A 216 -2.92 -7.78 -4.65
CA VAL A 216 -2.17 -7.54 -5.90
C VAL A 216 -2.84 -8.26 -7.07
N TRP A 217 -3.24 -9.51 -6.89
CA TRP A 217 -3.94 -10.29 -7.91
C TRP A 217 -5.25 -9.64 -8.35
N ILE A 218 -6.05 -9.16 -7.41
CA ILE A 218 -7.31 -8.49 -7.73
C ILE A 218 -7.05 -7.16 -8.44
N ALA A 219 -6.06 -6.37 -7.99
CA ALA A 219 -5.71 -5.13 -8.66
C ALA A 219 -5.23 -5.36 -10.10
N LEU A 220 -4.42 -6.40 -10.34
CA LEU A 220 -4.02 -6.83 -11.69
C LEU A 220 -5.22 -7.27 -12.53
N TYR A 221 -6.12 -8.07 -11.95
CA TYR A 221 -7.33 -8.51 -12.62
C TYR A 221 -8.17 -7.32 -13.10
N ASN A 222 -8.41 -6.34 -12.22
CA ASN A 222 -9.19 -5.14 -12.53
C ASN A 222 -8.54 -4.33 -13.67
N LEU A 223 -7.23 -4.11 -13.60
CA LEU A 223 -6.51 -3.29 -14.59
C LEU A 223 -6.30 -3.99 -15.94
N LEU A 224 -6.23 -5.32 -15.99
CA LEU A 224 -5.97 -6.07 -17.22
C LEU A 224 -7.24 -6.56 -17.91
N LEU A 225 -8.32 -6.77 -17.17
CA LEU A 225 -9.57 -7.34 -17.70
C LEU A 225 -10.71 -6.34 -17.84
N SER A 226 -10.61 -5.13 -17.27
CA SER A 226 -11.57 -4.05 -17.56
C SER A 226 -11.47 -3.63 -19.04
N PRO A 227 -12.59 -3.57 -19.79
CA PRO A 227 -12.63 -3.10 -21.17
C PRO A 227 -12.03 -1.70 -21.37
N GLU A 228 -12.29 -0.80 -20.42
CA GLU A 228 -11.83 0.58 -20.39
C GLU A 228 -10.30 0.63 -20.28
N CYS A 229 -9.74 -0.25 -19.43
CA CYS A 229 -8.30 -0.37 -19.26
C CYS A 229 -7.64 -1.01 -20.48
N GLN A 230 -8.22 -2.08 -21.04
CA GLN A 230 -7.69 -2.76 -22.23
C GLN A 230 -7.58 -1.85 -23.46
N ARG A 231 -8.55 -0.95 -23.66
CA ARG A 231 -8.52 0.02 -24.77
C ARG A 231 -7.38 1.04 -24.62
N LYS A 232 -6.90 1.27 -23.40
CA LYS A 232 -5.87 2.27 -23.09
C LYS A 232 -4.48 1.69 -22.92
N TYR A 233 -4.38 0.50 -22.37
CA TYR A 233 -3.12 -0.07 -21.94
C TYR A 233 -2.28 -0.50 -23.16
N ASN A 234 -1.11 0.10 -23.30
CA ASN A 234 -0.21 -0.22 -24.40
C ASN A 234 0.58 -1.51 -24.09
N LEU A 235 0.19 -2.61 -24.73
CA LEU A 235 0.92 -3.88 -24.65
C LEU A 235 2.11 -3.90 -25.61
N ASP A 236 3.15 -3.15 -25.26
CA ASP A 236 4.44 -3.25 -25.95
C ASP A 236 5.21 -4.54 -25.57
N GLY A 237 6.35 -4.77 -26.24
CA GLY A 237 7.16 -5.97 -26.01
C GLY A 237 7.66 -6.09 -24.56
N PHE A 238 7.95 -4.96 -23.91
CA PHE A 238 8.42 -4.92 -22.53
C PHE A 238 7.28 -5.29 -21.58
N ASN A 239 6.13 -4.61 -21.66
CA ASN A 239 4.95 -4.86 -20.84
C ASN A 239 4.47 -6.30 -20.97
N LYS A 240 4.42 -6.82 -22.21
CA LYS A 240 4.09 -8.23 -22.44
C LYS A 240 5.09 -9.17 -21.74
N SER A 241 6.38 -8.89 -21.81
CA SER A 241 7.39 -9.72 -21.14
C SER A 241 7.26 -9.72 -19.61
N GLN A 242 6.93 -8.57 -19.01
CA GLN A 242 6.68 -8.46 -17.58
C GLN A 242 5.42 -9.23 -17.20
N LEU A 243 4.30 -9.02 -17.90
CA LEU A 243 3.04 -9.70 -17.60
C LEU A 243 3.12 -11.22 -17.76
N LEU A 244 3.98 -11.73 -18.64
CA LEU A 244 4.20 -13.17 -18.75
C LEU A 244 4.87 -13.78 -17.51
N LYS A 245 5.58 -12.98 -16.69
CA LYS A 245 6.12 -13.47 -15.41
C LYS A 245 5.01 -13.88 -14.44
N VAL A 246 3.86 -13.22 -14.51
CA VAL A 246 2.65 -13.54 -13.72
C VAL A 246 2.23 -15.00 -13.90
N GLN A 247 2.38 -15.55 -15.11
CA GLN A 247 2.07 -16.96 -15.38
C GLN A 247 2.96 -17.92 -14.59
N ARG A 248 4.21 -17.54 -14.29
CA ARG A 248 5.10 -18.35 -13.43
C ARG A 248 4.60 -18.35 -11.99
N CYS A 249 4.15 -17.19 -11.49
CA CYS A 249 3.57 -17.09 -10.15
C CYS A 249 2.30 -17.96 -10.01
N ILE A 250 1.50 -18.05 -11.06
CA ILE A 250 0.36 -18.99 -11.14
C ILE A 250 0.87 -20.44 -11.20
N ALA A 251 1.80 -20.78 -12.09
CA ALA A 251 2.27 -22.16 -12.23
C ALA A 251 2.90 -22.70 -10.94
N CYS A 252 3.62 -21.86 -10.18
CA CYS A 252 4.18 -22.22 -8.87
C CYS A 252 3.12 -22.51 -7.80
N THR A 253 1.93 -21.89 -7.86
CA THR A 253 0.82 -22.22 -6.93
C THR A 253 0.05 -23.48 -7.35
N TYR A 254 -0.09 -23.73 -8.65
CA TYR A 254 -0.85 -24.89 -9.16
C TYR A 254 -0.06 -26.21 -9.17
N THR A 255 1.26 -26.19 -9.39
CA THR A 255 2.07 -27.43 -9.51
C THR A 255 2.23 -28.21 -8.20
N GLN A 256 1.78 -27.68 -7.05
CA GLN A 256 1.86 -28.38 -5.75
C GLN A 256 0.49 -28.64 -5.08
N HIS A 257 -0.63 -28.25 -5.70
CA HIS A 257 -1.97 -28.70 -5.27
C HIS A 257 -2.41 -30.00 -5.97
N GLY A 258 -1.56 -30.56 -6.84
CA GLY A 258 -1.79 -31.81 -7.56
C GLY A 258 -0.87 -32.97 -7.16
N ALA A 259 -0.20 -32.90 -6.01
CA ALA A 259 0.66 -33.96 -5.46
C ALA A 259 0.27 -34.30 -4.02
#